data_AF-G9XBE7-F1
#
_entry.id   AF-G9XBE7-F1
#
_cell.length_a   1.000
_cell.length_b   1.000
_cell.length_c   1.000
_cell.angle_alpha   90.00
_cell.angle_beta   90.00
_cell.angle_gamma   90.00
#
_symmetry.space_group_name_H-M   'P 1'
#
loop_
_entity.id
_entity.type
_entity.pdbx_description
1 polymer ?
#
loop_
_entity_poly.entity_id
_entity_poly.type
_entity_poly.pdbx_seq_one_letter_code
_entity_poly.pdbx_strand_id
1 'polypeptide(L)'
;MDNWKDKVYELYFVEHRKINDIAKLIGKSRQSVSAFLNTKNIDEEKERRKAVSKIKQRESNKANMRRVRREYKSSLIEYALLKRQHIIDVNVLSRERHFCDI
;
A
#
# COMPACT_ATOMS: atom_id res chain seq x y z
N MET A 1 33.44 15.93 22.39
CA MET A 1 32.67 16.67 21.38
C MET A 1 31.90 15.63 20.56
N ASP A 2 30.61 15.48 20.81
CA ASP A 2 29.79 14.42 20.22
C ASP A 2 29.64 14.69 18.72
N ASN A 3 30.40 13.99 17.88
CA ASN A 3 30.43 14.24 16.44
C ASN A 3 29.19 13.62 15.81
N TRP A 4 28.06 14.31 15.92
CA TRP A 4 26.75 13.90 15.40
C TRP A 4 26.80 13.52 13.91
N LYS A 5 27.78 14.04 13.16
CA LYS A 5 28.07 13.70 11.76
C LYS A 5 28.42 12.22 11.58
N ASP A 6 29.18 11.63 12.50
CA ASP A 6 29.57 10.22 12.43
C ASP A 6 28.35 9.33 12.70
N LYS A 7 27.51 9.71 13.68
CA LYS A 7 26.21 9.06 13.93
C LYS A 7 25.29 9.14 12.72
N VAL A 8 25.22 10.29 12.03
CA VAL A 8 24.44 10.42 10.78
C VAL A 8 24.94 9.44 9.71
N TYR A 9 26.26 9.32 9.56
CA TYR A 9 26.86 8.44 8.57
C TYR A 9 26.51 6.98 8.84
N GLU A 10 26.73 6.52 10.08
CA GLU A 10 26.40 5.16 10.51
C GLU A 10 24.91 4.83 10.32
N LEU A 11 24.02 5.70 10.81
CA LEU A 11 22.58 5.48 10.71
C LEU A 11 22.07 5.47 9.26
N TYR A 12 22.70 6.24 8.36
CA TYR A 12 22.27 6.35 6.97
C TYR A 12 22.82 5.22 6.09
N PHE A 13 24.10 4.88 6.24
CA PHE A 13 24.80 3.92 5.38
C PHE A 13 24.86 2.50 5.94
N VAL A 14 24.88 2.32 7.27
CA VAL A 14 24.94 1.00 7.90
C VAL A 14 23.52 0.53 8.24
N GLU A 15 22.79 1.35 9.00
CA GLU A 15 21.43 0.98 9.44
C GLU A 15 20.33 1.31 8.40
N HIS A 16 20.69 2.00 7.32
CA HIS A 16 19.78 2.37 6.24
C HIS A 16 18.50 3.12 6.68
N ARG A 17 18.59 3.89 7.77
CA ARG A 17 17.48 4.68 8.31
C ARG A 17 17.10 5.82 7.38
N LYS A 18 15.87 6.33 7.49
CA LYS A 18 15.42 7.50 6.72
C LYS A 18 15.96 8.78 7.37
N ILE A 19 16.19 9.81 6.55
CA ILE A 19 16.69 11.11 7.02
C ILE A 19 15.79 11.71 8.12
N ASN A 20 14.46 11.54 8.02
CA ASN A 20 13.53 12.03 9.04
C ASN A 20 13.73 11.35 10.40
N ASP A 21 14.01 10.05 10.40
CA ASP A 21 14.19 9.29 11.63
C ASP A 21 15.55 9.62 12.26
N ILE A 22 16.59 9.77 11.43
CA ILE A 22 17.91 10.23 11.84
C ILE A 22 17.84 11.62 12.47
N ALA A 23 17.11 12.54 11.85
CA ALA A 23 16.92 13.91 12.35
C ALA A 23 16.28 13.90 13.76
N LYS A 24 15.26 13.05 13.97
CA LYS A 24 14.63 12.88 15.28
C LYS A 24 15.59 12.30 16.32
N LEU A 25 16.36 11.27 15.96
CA LEU A 25 17.30 10.60 16.86
C LEU A 25 18.44 11.51 17.34
N ILE A 26 18.93 12.37 16.45
CA ILE A 26 20.09 13.24 16.72
C ILE A 26 19.65 14.62 17.28
N GLY A 27 18.36 14.93 17.22
CA GLY A 27 17.83 16.22 17.67
C GLY A 27 18.27 17.39 16.78
N LYS A 28 18.45 17.14 15.48
CA LYS A 28 18.84 18.15 14.48
C LYS A 28 17.79 18.29 13.40
N SER A 29 17.81 19.43 12.71
CA SER A 29 16.87 19.66 11.60
C SER A 29 17.14 18.69 10.44
N ARG A 30 16.07 18.27 9.77
CA ARG A 30 16.15 17.43 8.56
C ARG A 30 17.09 18.03 7.51
N GLN A 31 17.04 19.36 7.36
CA GLN A 31 17.87 20.09 6.39
C GLN A 31 19.36 19.99 6.75
N SER A 32 19.72 20.11 8.03
CA SER A 32 21.12 19.99 8.47
C SER A 32 21.68 18.60 8.20
N VAL A 33 20.92 17.55 8.51
CA VAL A 33 21.29 16.15 8.20
C VAL A 33 21.43 15.94 6.70
N SER A 34 20.47 16.45 5.91
CA SER A 34 20.51 16.32 4.44
C SER A 34 21.69 17.06 3.82
N ALA A 35 21.99 18.28 4.28
CA ALA A 35 23.11 19.07 3.80
C ALA A 35 24.43 18.34 4.04
N PHE A 36 24.63 17.79 5.25
CA PHE A 36 25.80 16.97 5.57
C PHE A 36 25.89 15.73 4.67
N LEU A 37 24.82 14.96 4.53
CA LEU A 37 24.81 13.76 3.70
C LEU A 37 25.12 14.06 2.22
N ASN A 38 24.63 15.18 1.69
CA ASN A 38 24.94 15.59 0.31
C ASN A 38 26.44 15.88 0.10
N THR A 39 27.20 16.25 1.14
CA THR A 39 28.67 16.41 1.02
C THR A 39 29.42 15.09 0.88
N LYS A 40 28.79 13.96 1.21
CA LYS A 40 29.41 12.63 1.26
C LYS A 40 29.11 11.76 0.03
N ASN A 41 28.63 12.35 -1.06
CA ASN A 41 28.29 11.67 -2.31
C ASN A 41 27.42 10.41 -2.11
N ILE A 42 26.16 10.65 -1.72
CA ILE A 42 25.17 9.62 -1.35
C ILE A 42 24.39 9.04 -2.53
N ASP A 43 24.82 9.26 -3.76
CA ASP A 43 23.99 8.97 -4.94
C ASP A 43 23.82 7.47 -5.19
N GLU A 44 24.85 6.67 -4.94
CA GLU A 44 24.77 5.20 -5.00
C GLU A 44 23.76 4.65 -3.99
N GLU A 45 23.80 5.14 -2.75
CA GLU A 45 22.86 4.72 -1.70
C GLU A 45 21.43 5.18 -2.00
N LYS A 46 21.25 6.35 -2.62
CA LYS A 46 19.94 6.80 -3.12
C LYS A 46 19.42 5.88 -4.21
N GLU A 47 20.24 5.51 -5.20
CA GLU A 47 19.84 4.61 -6.28
C GLU A 47 19.50 3.22 -5.75
N ARG A 48 20.29 2.68 -4.82
CA ARG A 48 19.98 1.42 -4.13
C ARG A 48 18.61 1.48 -3.44
N ARG A 49 18.34 2.55 -2.70
CA ARG A 49 17.04 2.76 -2.03
C ARG A 49 15.88 2.89 -3.02
N LYS A 50 16.08 3.57 -4.16
CA LYS A 50 15.08 3.65 -5.24
C LYS A 50 14.79 2.27 -5.83
N ALA A 51 15.83 1.46 -6.09
CA ALA A 51 15.68 0.11 -6.61
C ALA A 51 14.87 -0.78 -5.65
N VAL A 52 15.21 -0.78 -4.36
CA VAL A 52 14.46 -1.51 -3.32
C VAL A 52 13.01 -1.04 -3.24
N SER A 53 12.77 0.27 -3.27
CA SER A 53 11.42 0.83 -3.26
C SER A 53 10.60 0.39 -4.48
N LYS A 54 11.22 0.36 -5.67
CA LYS A 54 10.58 -0.07 -6.91
C LYS A 54 10.19 -1.56 -6.86
N ILE A 55 11.02 -2.41 -6.26
CA ILE A 55 10.70 -3.82 -6.04
C ILE A 55 9.49 -3.96 -5.12
N LYS A 56 9.52 -3.32 -3.95
CA LYS A 56 8.39 -3.34 -2.99
C LYS A 56 7.10 -2.80 -3.60
N GLN A 57 7.18 -1.74 -4.40
CA GLN A 57 6.03 -1.18 -5.10
C GLN A 57 5.44 -2.18 -6.10
N ARG A 58 6.27 -2.87 -6.88
CA ARG A 58 5.83 -3.91 -7.81
C ARG A 58 5.11 -5.05 -7.09
N GLU A 59 5.65 -5.51 -5.97
CA GLU A 59 5.04 -6.55 -5.15
C GLU A 59 3.69 -6.12 -4.58
N SER A 60 3.63 -4.91 -4.01
CA SER A 60 2.39 -4.33 -3.49
C SER A 60 1.32 -4.19 -4.58
N ASN A 61 1.70 -3.66 -5.75
CA ASN A 61 0.79 -3.54 -6.89
C ASN A 61 0.28 -4.91 -7.36
N LYS A 62 1.17 -5.91 -7.44
CA LYS A 62 0.78 -7.28 -7.81
C LYS A 62 -0.21 -7.88 -6.81
N ALA A 63 0.00 -7.67 -5.51
CA ALA A 63 -0.91 -8.12 -4.46
C ALA A 63 -2.27 -7.41 -4.55
N ASN A 64 -2.26 -6.09 -4.76
CA ASN A 64 -3.48 -5.30 -4.92
C ASN A 64 -4.28 -5.75 -6.16
N MET A 65 -3.62 -5.95 -7.30
CA MET A 65 -4.27 -6.45 -8.51
C MET A 65 -4.91 -7.82 -8.32
N ARG A 66 -4.27 -8.71 -7.55
CA ARG A 66 -4.87 -10.01 -7.18
C ARG A 66 -6.09 -9.84 -6.28
N ARG A 67 -6.08 -8.87 -5.35
CA ARG A 67 -7.23 -8.56 -4.49
C ARG A 67 -8.40 -8.01 -5.31
N VAL A 68 -8.16 -6.97 -6.11
CA VAL A 68 -9.18 -6.34 -6.98
C VAL A 68 -9.82 -7.36 -7.92
N ARG A 69 -9.04 -8.25 -8.54
CA ARG A 69 -9.58 -9.31 -9.41
C ARG A 69 -10.49 -10.29 -8.65
N ARG A 70 -10.18 -10.62 -7.39
CA ARG A 70 -11.03 -11.48 -6.56
C ARG A 70 -12.32 -10.76 -6.16
N GLU A 71 -12.21 -9.51 -5.73
CA GLU A 71 -13.36 -8.66 -5.37
C GLU A 71 -14.32 -8.50 -6.56
N TYR A 72 -13.79 -8.21 -7.75
CA TYR A 72 -14.60 -8.11 -8.97
C TYR A 72 -15.35 -9.42 -9.30
N LYS A 73 -14.67 -10.56 -9.22
CA LYS A 73 -15.31 -11.88 -9.42
C LYS A 73 -16.40 -12.13 -8.38
N SER A 74 -16.15 -11.81 -7.12
CA SER A 74 -17.13 -11.96 -6.04
C SER A 74 -18.37 -11.12 -6.31
N SER A 75 -18.18 -9.84 -6.67
CA SER A 75 -19.27 -8.92 -6.99
C SER A 75 -20.11 -9.40 -8.18
N LEU A 76 -19.47 -9.96 -9.22
CA LEU A 76 -20.19 -10.53 -10.37
C LEU A 76 -21.06 -11.73 -9.97
N ILE A 77 -20.54 -12.62 -9.13
CA ILE A 77 -21.26 -13.80 -8.63
C ILE A 77 -22.45 -13.36 -7.77
N GLU A 78 -22.23 -12.41 -6.86
CA GLU A 78 -23.27 -11.84 -5.99
C GLU A 78 -24.40 -11.21 -6.81
N TYR A 79 -24.06 -10.41 -7.82
CA TYR A 79 -25.04 -9.83 -8.74
C TYR A 79 -25.87 -10.91 -9.47
N ALA A 80 -25.22 -11.97 -9.96
CA ALA A 80 -25.92 -13.06 -10.65
C ALA A 80 -26.87 -13.83 -9.71
N LEU A 81 -26.45 -14.07 -8.46
CA LEU A 81 -27.29 -14.69 -7.43
C LEU A 81 -28.50 -13.82 -7.09
N LEU A 82 -28.28 -12.51 -6.88
CA LEU A 82 -29.36 -11.56 -6.57
C LEU A 82 -30.38 -11.50 -7.70
N LYS A 83 -29.92 -11.46 -8.96
CA LYS A 83 -30.79 -11.47 -10.14
C LYS A 83 -31.61 -12.77 -10.24
N ARG A 84 -30.98 -13.92 -9.96
CA ARG A 84 -31.67 -15.22 -9.95
C ARG A 84 -32.74 -15.26 -8.86
N GLN A 85 -32.41 -14.80 -7.65
CA GLN A 85 -33.35 -14.77 -6.53
C GLN A 85 -34.55 -13.88 -6.85
N HIS A 86 -34.30 -12.68 -7.39
CA HIS A 86 -35.37 -11.78 -7.81
C HIS A 86 -36.34 -12.44 -8.81
N ILE A 87 -35.84 -13.18 -9.81
CA ILE A 87 -36.69 -13.89 -10.77
C ILE A 87 -37.54 -14.96 -10.07
N ILE A 88 -36.94 -15.72 -9.14
CA ILE A 88 -37.67 -16.73 -8.36
C ILE A 88 -38.77 -16.05 -7.54
N ASP A 89 -38.44 -14.98 -6.81
CA ASP A 89 -39.38 -14.26 -5.95
C ASP A 89 -40.55 -13.71 -6.76
N VAL A 90 -40.28 -13.07 -7.90
CA VAL A 90 -41.33 -12.55 -8.79
C VAL A 90 -42.25 -13.68 -9.29
N ASN A 91 -41.69 -14.83 -9.65
CA ASN A 91 -42.47 -15.98 -10.12
C ASN A 91 -43.33 -16.59 -9.00
N VAL A 92 -42.78 -16.70 -7.78
CA VAL A 92 -43.51 -17.17 -6.60
C VAL A 92 -44.67 -16.23 -6.27
N LEU A 93 -44.39 -14.93 -6.12
CA LEU A 93 -45.40 -13.92 -5.84
C LEU A 93 -46.48 -13.85 -6.93
N SER A 94 -46.09 -13.98 -8.20
CA SER A 94 -47.05 -14.02 -9.31
C SER A 94 -47.97 -15.25 -9.20
N ARG A 95 -47.43 -16.43 -8.89
CA ARG A 95 -48.26 -17.63 -8.66
C ARG A 95 -49.17 -17.43 -7.45
N GLU A 96 -48.63 -17.02 -6.31
CA GLU A 96 -49.40 -16.81 -5.07
C GLU A 96 -50.57 -15.83 -5.28
N ARG A 97 -50.35 -14.73 -6.00
CA ARG A 97 -51.42 -13.79 -6.37
C ARG A 97 -52.55 -14.46 -7.15
N HIS A 98 -52.22 -15.32 -8.11
CA HIS A 98 -53.23 -16.01 -8.92
C HIS A 98 -53.93 -17.18 -8.21
N PHE A 99 -53.40 -17.66 -7.08
CA PHE A 99 -54.03 -18.71 -6.27
C PHE A 99 -54.80 -18.18 -5.05
N CYS A 100 -54.63 -16.91 -4.66
CA CYS A 100 -55.37 -16.29 -3.55
C CYS A 100 -56.72 -15.66 -3.96
N ASP A 101 -57.04 -15.62 -5.26
CA ASP A 101 -58.31 -15.11 -5.80
C ASP A 101 -59.36 -16.23 -6.06
N ILE A 102 -59.24 -17.39 -5.39
CA ILE A 102 -60.23 -18.49 -5.37
C ILE A 102 -60.77 -18.66 -3.95
#